data_AF-A0A3A8EX22-F1
#
_entry.id   AF-A0A3A8EX22-F1
#
_cell.length_a   1.000
_cell.length_b   1.000
_cell.length_c   1.000
_cell.angle_alpha   90.00
_cell.angle_beta   90.00
_cell.angle_gamma   90.00
#
_symmetry.space_group_name_H-M   'P 1'
#
loop_
_entity.id
_entity.type
_entity.pdbx_description
1 polymer ?
#
loop_
_entity_poly.entity_id
_entity_poly.type
_entity_poly.pdbx_seq_one_letter_code
_entity_poly.pdbx_strand_id
1 'polypeptide(L)' 'MKHKIIESQTTPILYQHPTAEEQRPNRWQNVWVNAKEFSLFFALALVVWIAIHFCYLAVAG' A
#
# COMPACT_ATOMS: atom_id res chain seq x y z
N MET A 1 35.07 49.22 -12.17
CA MET A 1 33.85 48.72 -11.50
C MET A 1 34.12 47.31 -11.00
N LYS A 2 33.91 47.03 -9.70
CA LYS A 2 34.07 45.68 -9.13
C LYS A 2 32.77 44.90 -9.33
N HIS A 3 32.82 43.77 -10.03
CA HIS A 3 31.66 42.92 -10.26
C HIS A 3 31.43 42.06 -9.02
N LYS A 4 30.27 42.20 -8.35
CA LYS A 4 29.86 41.26 -7.29
C LYS A 4 29.27 40.03 -7.98
N ILE A 5 29.86 38.87 -7.73
CA ILE A 5 29.30 37.59 -8.15
C ILE A 5 28.09 37.34 -7.25
N ILE A 6 26.89 37.40 -7.82
CA ILE A 6 25.65 37.01 -7.14
C ILE A 6 25.46 35.53 -7.45
N GLU A 7 25.51 34.68 -6.43
CA GLU A 7 25.27 33.26 -6.61
C GLU A 7 23.80 33.00 -6.97
N SER A 8 23.59 32.06 -7.89
CA SER A 8 22.27 31.70 -8.40
C SER A 8 21.39 31.16 -7.27
N GLN A 9 20.29 31.83 -6.97
CA GLN A 9 19.30 31.47 -5.95
C GLN A 9 18.33 30.37 -6.42
N THR A 10 18.43 29.93 -7.67
CA THR A 10 17.66 28.80 -8.19
C THR A 10 18.50 27.54 -8.07
N THR A 11 18.38 26.82 -6.96
CA THR A 11 18.67 25.39 -6.97
C THR A 11 17.59 24.72 -7.80
N PRO A 12 17.87 24.24 -9.02
CA PRO A 12 16.89 23.47 -9.74
C PRO A 12 16.85 22.13 -9.04
N ILE A 13 15.83 21.89 -8.22
CA ILE A 13 15.42 20.52 -7.96
C ILE A 13 14.81 20.05 -9.29
N LEU A 14 15.69 19.74 -10.25
CA LEU A 14 15.34 18.97 -11.44
C LEU A 14 14.67 17.69 -10.95
N TYR A 15 13.71 17.18 -11.73
CA TYR A 15 13.19 15.84 -11.48
C TYR A 15 14.38 14.86 -11.42
N GLN A 16 14.61 14.29 -10.24
CA GLN A 16 15.65 13.28 -10.02
C GLN A 16 15.00 11.91 -10.16
N HIS A 17 15.67 11.01 -10.89
CA HIS A 17 15.24 9.62 -10.91
C HIS A 17 15.29 9.06 -9.48
N PRO A 18 14.24 8.34 -9.04
CA PRO A 18 14.23 7.70 -7.73
C PRO A 18 15.46 6.83 -7.55
N THR A 19 16.10 6.94 -6.40
CA THR A 19 17.24 6.11 -6.04
C THR A 19 16.79 4.66 -5.79
N ALA A 20 17.71 3.70 -5.94
CA ALA A 20 17.40 2.29 -5.70
C ALA A 20 16.88 2.01 -4.27
N GLU A 21 17.22 2.86 -3.29
CA GLU A 21 16.69 2.78 -1.92
C GLU A 21 15.24 3.26 -1.85
N GLU A 22 14.89 4.36 -2.52
CA GLU A 22 13.51 4.89 -2.58
C GLU A 22 12.56 3.98 -3.36
N GLN A 23 13.10 3.20 -4.30
CA GLN A 23 12.34 2.20 -5.05
C GLN A 23 12.09 0.91 -4.26
N ARG A 24 12.71 0.73 -3.09
CA ARG A 24 12.48 -0.47 -2.27
C ARG A 24 11.22 -0.29 -1.43
N PRO A 25 10.16 -1.05 -1.70
CA PRO A 25 8.99 -1.03 -0.84
C PRO A 25 9.38 -1.54 0.55
N ASN A 26 8.91 -0.86 1.59
CA ASN A 26 9.13 -1.32 2.95
C ASN A 26 8.45 -2.68 3.15
N ARG A 27 9.24 -3.69 3.52
CA ARG A 27 8.75 -5.07 3.73
C ARG A 27 7.62 -5.12 4.75
N TRP A 28 7.69 -4.31 5.81
CA TRP A 28 6.65 -4.26 6.85
C TRP A 28 5.34 -3.66 6.34
N GLN A 29 5.42 -2.64 5.47
CA GLN A 29 4.22 -2.08 4.84
C GLN A 29 3.56 -3.11 3.93
N ASN A 30 4.35 -3.86 3.16
CA ASN A 30 3.82 -4.95 2.35
C ASN A 30 3.10 -6.00 3.20
N VAL A 31 3.71 -6.47 4.29
CA VAL A 31 3.08 -7.45 5.18
C VAL A 31 1.78 -6.91 5.77
N TRP A 32 1.77 -5.65 6.23
CA TRP A 32 0.58 -5.03 6.80
C TRP A 32 -0.59 -4.91 5.81
N VAL A 33 -0.30 -4.49 4.58
CA VAL A 33 -1.32 -4.38 3.52
C VAL A 33 -1.89 -5.74 3.18
N ASN A 34 -1.03 -6.75 2.96
CA ASN A 34 -1.46 -8.12 2.67
C ASN A 34 -2.32 -8.70 3.81
N ALA A 35 -1.92 -8.50 5.07
CA ALA A 35 -2.68 -8.96 6.22
C ALA A 35 -4.08 -8.33 6.27
N LYS A 36 -4.18 -7.02 5.99
CA LYS A 36 -5.46 -6.30 5.94
C LYS A 36 -6.38 -6.84 4.83
N GLU A 37 -5.85 -7.01 3.62
CA GLU A 37 -6.62 -7.53 2.48
C GLU A 37 -7.08 -8.98 2.72
N PHE A 38 -6.17 -9.83 3.22
CA PHE A 38 -6.50 -11.20 3.61
C PHE A 38 -7.58 -11.26 4.69
N SER A 39 -7.52 -10.37 5.69
CA SER A 39 -8.51 -10.33 6.76
C SER A 39 -9.91 -10.00 6.24
N LEU A 40 -10.01 -9.08 5.27
CA LEU A 40 -11.28 -8.71 4.66
C LEU A 40 -11.85 -9.86 3.82
N PHE A 41 -11.00 -10.53 3.04
CA PHE A 41 -11.39 -11.74 2.29
C PHE A 41 -11.85 -12.86 3.22
N PHE A 42 -11.09 -13.13 4.29
CA PHE A 42 -11.40 -14.16 5.26
C PHE A 42 -12.75 -13.90 5.95
N ALA A 43 -13.00 -12.65 6.38
CA ALA A 43 -14.27 -12.29 7.00
C ALA A 43 -15.45 -12.52 6.04
N LEU A 44 -15.34 -12.11 4.78
CA LEU A 44 -16.38 -12.33 3.78
C LEU A 44 -16.61 -13.82 3.52
N ALA A 45 -15.53 -14.59 3.32
CA ALA A 45 -15.60 -16.02 3.09
C ALA A 45 -16.27 -16.76 4.26
N LEU A 46 -15.95 -16.36 5.49
CA LEU A 46 -16.54 -16.93 6.70
C LEU A 46 -18.06 -16.64 6.78
N VAL A 47 -18.48 -15.41 6.47
CA VAL A 47 -19.92 -15.05 6.44
C VAL A 47 -20.67 -15.89 5.41
N VAL A 48 -20.13 -16.02 4.19
CA VAL A 48 -20.74 -16.83 3.13
C VAL A 48 -20.80 -18.31 3.55
N TRP A 49 -19.72 -18.83 4.13
CA TRP A 49 -19.66 -20.22 4.60
C TRP A 49 -20.73 -20.50 5.67
N ILE A 50 -20.89 -19.60 6.66
CA ILE A 50 -21.93 -19.70 7.69
C ILE A 50 -23.32 -19.69 7.04
N ALA A 51 -23.58 -18.76 6.13
CA ALA A 51 -24.88 -18.64 5.47
C ALA A 51 -25.24 -19.92 4.70
N ILE A 52 -24.29 -20.49 3.96
CA ILE A 52 -24.49 -21.75 3.23
C ILE A 52 -24.78 -22.90 4.20
N HIS A 53 -24.01 -23.02 5.29
CA HIS A 53 -24.23 -24.08 6.28
C HIS A 53 -25.58 -23.95 6.97
N PHE A 54 -25.98 -22.72 7.30
CA PHE A 54 -27.30 -22.46 7.88
C PHE A 54 -28.42 -22.88 6.91
N CYS A 55 -28.34 -22.50 5.64
CA CYS A 55 -29.31 -22.91 4.63
C CYS A 55 -29.32 -24.44 4.45
N TYR A 56 -28.16 -25.08 4.45
CA TYR A 56 -28.07 -26.54 4.36
C TYR A 56 -28.78 -27.21 5.54
N LEU A 57 -28.50 -26.79 6.77
CA LEU A 57 -29.17 -27.32 7.95
C LEU A 57 -30.69 -27.06 7.94
N ALA A 58 -31.12 -25.91 7.43
CA ALA A 58 -32.55 -25.57 7.36
C ALA A 58 -33.32 -26.38 6.30
N VAL A 59 -32.65 -26.87 5.25
CA VAL A 59 -33.27 -27.61 4.14
C VAL A 59 -33.11 -29.13 4.27
N ALA A 60 -31.94 -29.59 4.74
CA ALA A 60 -31.58 -31.00 4.81
C ALA A 60 -31.59 -31.58 6.23
N GLY A 61 -31.75 -30.74 7.25
CA GLY A 61 -31.88 -31.14 8.66
C GLY A 61 -33.32 -31.35 9.10
#